data_AF-A0A1G2RLG2-F1
#
_entry.id   AF-A0A1G2RLG2-F1
#
_cell.length_a   1.000
_cell.length_b   1.000
_cell.length_c   1.000
_cell.angle_alpha   90.00
_cell.angle_beta   90.00
_cell.angle_gamma   90.00
#
_symmetry.space_group_name_H-M   'P 1'
#
loop_
_entity.id
_entity.type
_entity.pdbx_description
1 polymer ?
#
loop_
_entity_poly.entity_id
_entity_poly.type
_entity_poly.pdbx_seq_one_letter_code
_entity_poly.pdbx_strand_id
1 'polypeptide(L)'
;MWGPFLTVDLTHAHFDSMEGIYIIWQGNGSIIRVGQGFIRDRIARHRTNRTITAYNNLYVTWTPVFAKYRDGIEHYLAEVLKPKVGDAFPDATPIAVNLPWSLK
;
A
#
# COMPACT_ATOMS: atom_id res chain seq x y z
N MET A 1 -4.81 -10.83 0.37
CA MET A 1 -3.64 -11.60 0.87
C MET A 1 -2.69 -10.61 1.53
N TRP A 2 -2.04 -10.98 2.64
CA TRP A 2 -1.06 -10.13 3.29
C TRP A 2 0.15 -10.93 3.76
N GLY A 3 1.26 -10.25 4.05
CA GLY A 3 2.45 -10.88 4.61
C GLY A 3 3.39 -9.86 5.27
N PRO A 4 4.49 -10.32 5.91
CA PRO A 4 5.47 -9.42 6.49
C PRO A 4 6.15 -8.57 5.41
N PHE A 5 6.18 -7.26 5.62
CA PHE A 5 6.62 -6.29 4.61
C PHE A 5 8.07 -6.52 4.13
N LEU A 6 8.98 -6.82 5.06
CA LEU A 6 10.41 -6.98 4.76
C LEU A 6 10.76 -8.32 4.12
N THR A 7 9.94 -9.35 4.29
CA THR A 7 10.29 -10.73 3.90
C THR A 7 9.34 -11.38 2.91
N VAL A 8 8.21 -10.75 2.54
CA VAL A 8 7.37 -11.25 1.44
C VAL A 8 8.22 -11.48 0.18
N ASP A 9 8.08 -12.63 -0.45
CA ASP A 9 8.87 -13.00 -1.63
C ASP A 9 8.36 -12.25 -2.86
N LEU A 10 9.05 -11.16 -3.21
CA LEU A 10 8.72 -10.35 -4.38
C LEU A 10 9.16 -10.98 -5.71
N THR A 11 9.95 -12.05 -5.67
CA THR A 11 10.45 -12.75 -6.88
C THR A 11 9.44 -13.76 -7.42
N HIS A 12 8.43 -14.13 -6.63
CA HIS A 12 7.35 -15.02 -7.04
C HIS A 12 6.58 -14.46 -8.26
N ALA A 13 6.20 -15.34 -9.20
CA ALA A 13 5.52 -14.99 -10.45
C ALA A 13 4.16 -14.29 -10.25
N HIS A 14 3.56 -14.42 -9.06
CA HIS A 14 2.36 -13.68 -8.64
C HIS A 14 2.49 -12.16 -8.84
N PHE A 15 3.71 -11.62 -8.74
CA PHE A 15 3.96 -10.18 -8.88
C PHE A 15 4.32 -9.76 -10.31
N ASP A 16 4.40 -10.68 -11.27
CA ASP A 16 4.77 -10.34 -12.64
C ASP A 16 3.74 -9.40 -13.26
N SER A 17 4.21 -8.23 -13.70
CA SER A 17 3.37 -7.15 -14.25
C SER A 17 2.19 -6.74 -13.36
N MET A 18 2.25 -7.04 -12.06
CA MET A 18 1.16 -6.72 -11.15
C MET A 18 1.16 -5.24 -10.82
N GLU A 19 0.17 -4.54 -11.34
CA GLU A 19 -0.11 -3.16 -10.97
C GLU A 19 -1.36 -3.04 -10.11
N GLY A 20 -1.32 -2.17 -9.12
CA GLY A 20 -2.49 -1.91 -8.31
C GLY A 20 -2.23 -1.00 -7.14
N ILE A 21 -2.90 -1.29 -6.02
CA ILE A 21 -2.82 -0.54 -4.77
C ILE A 21 -2.19 -1.44 -3.70
N TYR A 22 -1.41 -0.85 -2.79
CA TYR A 22 -0.87 -1.51 -1.62
C TYR A 22 -1.03 -0.65 -0.37
N ILE A 23 -1.07 -1.31 0.79
CA ILE A 23 -1.09 -0.68 2.11
C ILE A 23 -0.01 -1.34 2.96
N ILE A 24 0.81 -0.53 3.61
CA ILE A 24 1.80 -0.94 4.61
C ILE A 24 1.31 -0.46 5.97
N TRP A 25 1.27 -1.36 6.96
CA TRP A 25 0.86 -1.04 8.33
C TRP A 25 1.77 -1.71 9.36
N GLN A 26 1.77 -1.15 10.55
CA GLN A 26 2.39 -1.74 11.73
C GLN A 26 1.39 -2.67 12.43
N GLY A 27 1.85 -3.79 12.99
CA GLY A 27 0.97 -4.80 13.63
C GLY A 27 0.07 -4.30 14.78
N ASN A 28 0.28 -3.07 15.26
CA ASN A 28 -0.62 -2.38 16.21
C ASN A 28 -1.78 -1.64 15.54
N GLY A 29 -1.93 -1.73 14.22
CA GLY A 29 -2.99 -1.09 13.43
C GLY A 29 -2.61 0.26 12.80
N SER A 30 -1.45 0.84 13.12
CA SER A 30 -1.04 2.12 12.50
C SER A 30 -0.75 1.96 11.01
N ILE A 31 -1.44 2.71 10.16
CA ILE A 31 -1.16 2.75 8.72
C ILE A 31 0.09 3.59 8.47
N ILE A 32 1.08 3.00 7.82
CA ILE A 32 2.37 3.63 7.56
C ILE A 32 2.39 4.26 6.18
N ARG A 33 1.96 3.53 5.13
CA ARG A 33 1.94 4.04 3.76
C ARG A 33 0.81 3.40 2.98
N VAL A 34 0.13 4.19 2.16
CA VAL A 34 -0.74 3.73 1.07
C VAL A 34 -0.05 4.08 -0.23
N GLY A 35 -0.14 3.29 -1.29
CA GLY A 35 0.30 3.75 -2.59
C GLY A 35 -0.11 2.86 -3.73
N GLN A 36 0.29 3.24 -4.95
CA GLN A 36 -0.09 2.56 -6.18
C GLN A 36 1.08 2.29 -7.14
N GLY A 37 0.87 1.42 -8.14
CA GLY A 37 1.78 1.18 -9.26
C GLY A 37 2.18 -0.29 -9.37
N PHE A 38 3.33 -0.57 -10.00
CA PHE A 38 3.93 -1.91 -10.05
C PHE A 38 4.29 -2.38 -8.64
N ILE A 39 3.56 -3.38 -8.14
CA ILE A 39 3.59 -3.77 -6.73
C ILE A 39 4.98 -4.24 -6.32
N ARG A 40 5.64 -5.07 -7.14
CA ARG A 40 7.02 -5.53 -6.92
C ARG A 40 7.97 -4.35 -6.70
N ASP A 41 8.01 -3.44 -7.66
CA ASP A 41 8.96 -2.32 -7.67
C ASP A 41 8.71 -1.34 -6.52
N ARG A 42 7.42 -1.07 -6.23
CA ARG A 42 7.03 -0.18 -5.14
C ARG A 42 7.41 -0.75 -3.78
N ILE A 43 7.08 -2.01 -3.50
CA ILE A 43 7.43 -2.64 -2.22
C ILE A 43 8.95 -2.73 -2.08
N ALA A 44 9.67 -3.13 -3.14
CA ALA A 44 11.13 -3.21 -3.14
C ALA A 44 11.78 -1.85 -2.81
N ARG A 45 11.32 -0.76 -3.43
CA ARG A 45 11.80 0.60 -3.15
C ARG A 45 11.55 1.01 -1.70
N HIS A 46 10.40 0.67 -1.14
CA HIS A 46 10.06 1.04 0.24
C HIS A 46 10.86 0.28 1.28
N ARG A 47 11.38 -0.92 0.96
CA ARG A 47 12.28 -1.67 1.86
C ARG A 47 13.60 -0.96 2.13
N THR A 48 13.99 -0.01 1.28
CA THR A 48 15.18 0.83 1.49
C THR A 48 14.84 2.23 2.01
N ASN A 49 13.55 2.55 2.21
CA ASN A 49 13.12 3.87 2.66
C ASN A 49 13.11 3.95 4.19
N ARG A 50 14.05 4.71 4.76
CA ARG A 50 14.20 4.86 6.21
C ARG A 50 12.98 5.46 6.91
N THR A 51 12.16 6.29 6.26
CA THR A 51 10.95 6.83 6.90
C THR A 51 9.89 5.75 7.11
N ILE A 52 9.88 4.71 6.28
CA ILE A 52 8.99 3.55 6.42
C ILE A 52 9.65 2.51 7.32
N THR A 53 10.92 2.16 7.10
CA THR A 53 11.59 1.07 7.83
C THR A 53 12.03 1.41 9.25
N ALA A 54 11.90 2.68 9.68
CA ALA A 54 12.06 3.05 11.09
C ALA A 54 10.95 2.46 11.97
N TYR A 55 9.80 2.12 11.39
CA TYR A 55 8.74 1.40 12.07
C TYR A 55 9.05 -0.11 12.09
N ASN A 56 8.71 -0.77 13.21
CA ASN A 56 8.90 -2.22 13.38
C ASN A 56 7.61 -3.00 13.07
N ASN A 57 7.71 -4.34 13.00
CA ASN A 57 6.57 -5.24 12.84
C ASN A 57 5.61 -4.82 11.71
N LEU A 58 6.19 -4.60 10.53
CA LEU A 58 5.49 -4.11 9.36
C LEU A 58 4.90 -5.25 8.52
N TYR A 59 3.69 -5.03 8.03
CA TYR A 59 2.95 -5.90 7.13
C TYR A 59 2.57 -5.13 5.88
N VAL A 60 2.29 -5.88 4.81
CA VAL A 60 1.82 -5.33 3.54
C VAL A 60 0.72 -6.20 2.94
N THR A 61 -0.23 -5.55 2.31
CA THR A 61 -1.33 -6.13 1.53
C THR A 61 -1.40 -5.37 0.22
N TRP A 62 -1.89 -6.03 -0.82
CA TRP A 62 -2.01 -5.45 -2.15
C TRP A 62 -3.19 -6.06 -2.89
N THR A 63 -3.65 -5.34 -3.90
CA THR A 63 -4.70 -5.81 -4.81
C THR A 63 -4.48 -5.23 -6.20
N PRO A 64 -4.67 -6.02 -7.28
CA PRO A 64 -4.59 -5.50 -8.64
C PRO A 64 -5.70 -4.46 -8.88
N VAL A 65 -5.35 -3.36 -9.55
CA VAL A 65 -6.28 -2.27 -9.88
C VAL A 65 -5.91 -1.70 -11.25
N PHE A 66 -6.91 -1.50 -12.12
CA PHE A 66 -6.69 -0.84 -13.41
C PHE A 66 -6.27 0.62 -13.24
N ALA A 67 -5.34 1.09 -14.08
CA ALA A 67 -4.74 2.43 -13.99
C ALA A 67 -5.76 3.56 -13.80
N LYS A 68 -6.86 3.53 -14.56
CA LYS A 68 -7.94 4.54 -14.50
C LYS A 68 -8.62 4.73 -13.13
N TYR A 69 -8.44 3.80 -12.19
CA TYR A 69 -9.06 3.88 -10.86
C TYR A 69 -8.07 4.18 -9.73
N ARG A 70 -6.77 4.06 -9.98
CA ARG A 70 -5.80 4.02 -8.89
C ARG A 70 -5.65 5.34 -8.16
N ASP A 71 -5.66 6.46 -8.89
CA ASP A 71 -5.52 7.80 -8.30
C ASP A 71 -6.67 8.09 -7.32
N GLY A 72 -7.92 7.86 -7.76
CA GLY A 72 -9.08 8.05 -6.90
C GLY A 72 -9.11 7.09 -5.71
N ILE A 73 -8.67 5.85 -5.87
CA ILE A 73 -8.60 4.87 -4.77
C ILE A 73 -7.48 5.22 -3.77
N GLU A 74 -6.29 5.59 -4.26
CA GLU A 74 -5.19 6.03 -3.40
C GLU A 74 -5.59 7.28 -2.60
N HIS A 75 -6.25 8.24 -3.25
CA HIS A 75 -6.74 9.44 -2.58
C HIS A 75 -7.76 9.09 -1.49
N TYR A 76 -8.80 8.32 -1.81
CA TYR A 76 -9.78 7.87 -0.81
C TYR A 76 -9.14 7.17 0.40
N LEU A 77 -8.23 6.22 0.14
CA LEU A 77 -7.54 5.50 1.19
C LEU A 77 -6.64 6.41 2.03
N ALA A 78 -6.01 7.41 1.42
CA ALA A 78 -5.19 8.38 2.14
C ALA A 78 -6.02 9.24 3.09
N GLU A 79 -7.18 9.73 2.64
CA GLU A 79 -8.11 10.51 3.47
C GLU A 79 -8.65 9.69 4.65
N VAL A 80 -9.06 8.44 4.39
CA VAL A 80 -9.68 7.57 5.39
C VAL A 80 -8.66 7.02 6.38
N LEU A 81 -7.52 6.52 5.88
CA LEU A 81 -6.53 5.80 6.69
C LEU A 81 -5.45 6.68 7.30
N LYS A 82 -5.26 7.91 6.79
CA LYS A 82 -4.30 8.90 7.29
C LYS A 82 -2.90 8.30 7.54
N PRO A 83 -2.25 7.75 6.48
CA PRO A 83 -0.95 7.11 6.62
C PRO A 83 0.09 8.07 7.21
N LYS A 84 0.95 7.56 8.10
CA LYS A 84 2.01 8.36 8.75
C LYS A 84 3.09 8.84 7.78
N VAL A 85 3.29 8.10 6.69
CA VAL A 85 4.27 8.37 5.65
C VAL A 85 3.55 8.44 4.31
N GLY A 86 3.72 9.55 3.60
CA GLY A 86 3.21 9.72 2.26
C GLY A 86 3.72 11.02 1.65
N ASP A 87 3.95 10.99 0.35
CA ASP A 87 4.09 12.21 -0.45
C ASP A 87 2.70 12.85 -0.64
N ALA A 88 2.64 13.96 -1.38
CA ALA A 88 1.37 14.49 -1.87
C ALA A 88 0.59 13.36 -2.59
N PHE A 89 -0.64 13.10 -2.12
CA PHE A 89 -1.53 12.13 -2.75
C PHE A 89 -2.05 12.67 -4.08
N PRO A 90 -2.48 11.79 -5.01
CA PRO A 90 -3.02 12.24 -6.28
C PRO A 90 -4.18 13.23 -6.10
N ASP A 91 -4.13 14.37 -6.80
CA ASP A 91 -5.25 15.31 -6.90
C ASP A 91 -6.29 14.75 -7.87
N ALA A 92 -7.11 13.83 -7.38
CA ALA A 92 -8.12 13.11 -8.15
C ALA A 92 -9.42 12.96 -7.34
N THR A 93 -10.57 12.78 -7.99
CA THR A 93 -11.81 12.51 -7.24
C THR A 93 -11.71 11.18 -6.47
N PRO A 94 -11.93 11.15 -5.14
CA PRO A 94 -11.86 9.93 -4.35
C PRO A 94 -12.83 8.86 -4.83
N ILE A 95 -12.36 7.62 -4.93
CA ILE A 95 -13.17 6.45 -5.26
C ILE A 95 -13.23 5.55 -4.02
N ALA A 96 -14.40 5.49 -3.41
CA ALA A 96 -14.64 4.69 -2.22
C ALA A 96 -14.46 3.19 -2.51
N VAL A 97 -13.77 2.49 -1.59
CA VAL A 97 -13.54 1.04 -1.66
C VAL A 97 -13.71 0.40 -0.29
N ASN A 98 -13.98 -0.89 -0.28
CA ASN A 98 -13.97 -1.67 0.95
C ASN A 98 -12.53 -1.77 1.49
N LEU A 99 -12.37 -1.53 2.78
CA LEU A 99 -11.08 -1.69 3.43
C LEU A 99 -10.72 -3.18 3.57
N PRO A 100 -9.42 -3.53 3.63
CA PRO A 100 -8.99 -4.92 3.72
C PRO A 100 -9.41 -5.60 5.03
N TRP A 101 -9.78 -4.80 6.04
CA TRP A 101 -10.31 -5.20 7.32
C TRP A 101 -11.73 -4.66 7.46
N SER A 102 -12.61 -5.45 8.06
CA SER A 102 -13.88 -4.93 8.55
C SER A 102 -13.57 -3.94 9.68
N LEU A 103 -13.82 -2.65 9.43
CA LEU A 103 -14.00 -1.69 10.52
C LEU A 103 -15.21 -2.19 11.33
N LYS A 104 -14.98 -2.62 12.57
CA LYS A 104 -16.07 -2.75 13.55
C LYS A 104 -16.32 -1.41 14.19
#